data_AF-A0A523ZMN6-F1
#
_entry.id   AF-A0A523ZMN6-F1
#
_cell.length_a   1.000
_cell.length_b   1.000
_cell.length_c   1.000
_cell.angle_alpha   90.00
_cell.angle_beta   90.00
_cell.angle_gamma   90.00
#
_symmetry.space_group_name_H-M   'P 1'
#
loop_
_entity.id
_entity.type
_entity.pdbx_description
1 polymer ?
#
loop_
_entity_poly.entity_id
_entity_poly.type
_entity_poly.pdbx_seq_one_letter_code
_entity_poly.pdbx_strand_id
1 'polypeptide(L)'
;MKCTVKKGKTLVVDGPASVSLLAGKVEVLGATVRTGEKVVVREGKRVPFEAMKKAVFDLMLGEGASFEEVDESTIPSSWKKALNEITLCGKPLAVMVMGGVDSGKTSFCTYLINQALEKKWKAAVIDADLGQSDVGPPSTIGFSHVKAPIKDLFEINAENAYFVGLTSPSKAVERVVEGLITLKDRALDAGADFLVINTDGWVDNEDAARYKVLLAEKVAPNVVVGIQGGDELVPILTALKKTKVLAIGSPPVIQKRSREKRKILRELSYKKYLKKAKVQSFFMNWIKVERVPLGVGAPPTAEHMKQIEECLGISPIYCEETPTSIFIVLRKTQWVDEEQIRKIEESLGRKAVVITDGNEEGLLVGLQDELGSFLGIGVLLEVHYRRRVMKVYTPVSENVSTICVGQIKLSKNGREIGLSSIFAN
;
A
#
# COMPACT_ATOMS: atom_id res chain seq x y z
N MET A 1 -27.16 8.15 -19.93
CA MET A 1 -27.93 7.18 -20.74
C MET A 1 -28.76 6.33 -19.80
N LYS A 2 -30.03 6.09 -20.11
CA LYS A 2 -30.90 5.33 -19.21
C LYS A 2 -30.82 3.83 -19.50
N CYS A 3 -30.67 3.02 -18.45
CA CYS A 3 -30.65 1.57 -18.52
C CYS A 3 -31.69 1.00 -17.53
N THR A 4 -32.43 -0.04 -17.92
CA THR A 4 -33.40 -0.71 -17.04
C THR A 4 -33.01 -2.16 -16.87
N VAL A 5 -32.83 -2.59 -15.63
CA VAL A 5 -32.39 -3.94 -15.27
C VAL A 5 -33.50 -4.64 -14.53
N LYS A 6 -33.80 -5.89 -14.94
CA LYS A 6 -34.84 -6.71 -14.31
C LYS A 6 -34.36 -7.24 -12.96
N LYS A 7 -35.32 -7.60 -12.09
CA LYS A 7 -35.02 -8.25 -10.80
C LYS A 7 -34.17 -9.51 -11.01
N GLY A 8 -33.16 -9.70 -10.17
CA GLY A 8 -32.27 -10.87 -10.16
C GLY A 8 -31.09 -10.77 -11.12
N LYS A 9 -31.09 -9.76 -12.00
CA LYS A 9 -29.98 -9.49 -12.92
C LYS A 9 -29.00 -8.49 -12.33
N THR A 10 -27.79 -8.48 -12.85
CA THR A 10 -26.74 -7.54 -12.45
C THR A 10 -26.33 -6.66 -13.63
N LEU A 11 -26.26 -5.36 -13.41
CA LEU A 11 -25.58 -4.44 -14.31
C LEU A 11 -24.12 -4.34 -13.90
N VAL A 12 -23.21 -4.72 -14.79
CA VAL A 12 -21.77 -4.63 -14.58
C VAL A 12 -21.25 -3.43 -15.35
N VAL A 13 -20.52 -2.54 -14.68
CA VAL A 13 -19.99 -1.32 -15.28
C VAL A 13 -18.49 -1.24 -15.10
N ASP A 14 -17.76 -1.02 -16.19
CA ASP A 14 -16.34 -0.73 -16.22
C ASP A 14 -16.11 0.78 -16.22
N GLY A 15 -15.22 1.24 -15.34
CA GLY A 15 -14.87 2.64 -15.23
C GLY A 15 -13.80 3.08 -16.22
N PRO A 16 -13.67 4.40 -16.48
CA PRO A 16 -14.26 5.48 -15.70
C PRO A 16 -15.73 5.76 -16.05
N ALA A 17 -16.64 5.63 -15.09
CA ALA A 17 -18.06 5.87 -15.30
C ALA A 17 -18.73 6.40 -14.03
N SER A 18 -19.96 6.92 -14.16
CA SER A 18 -20.83 7.18 -13.02
C SER A 18 -22.22 6.64 -13.25
N VAL A 19 -22.79 6.01 -12.22
CA VAL A 19 -24.06 5.29 -12.25
C VAL A 19 -24.97 5.88 -11.19
N SER A 20 -26.10 6.45 -11.61
CA SER A 20 -27.09 7.00 -10.69
C SER A 20 -28.34 6.13 -10.67
N LEU A 21 -28.82 5.76 -9.48
CA LEU A 21 -30.05 4.97 -9.36
C LEU A 21 -31.27 5.89 -9.42
N LEU A 22 -32.09 5.78 -10.46
CA LEU A 22 -33.31 6.60 -10.63
C LEU A 22 -34.53 5.97 -9.95
N ALA A 23 -34.63 4.64 -9.93
CA ALA A 23 -35.72 3.91 -9.29
C ALA A 23 -35.33 2.45 -9.05
N GLY A 24 -35.93 1.80 -8.05
CA GLY A 24 -35.73 0.37 -7.74
C GLY A 24 -34.98 0.12 -6.43
N LYS A 25 -34.55 -1.14 -6.23
CA LYS A 25 -33.70 -1.55 -5.10
C LYS A 25 -32.48 -2.27 -5.65
N VAL A 26 -31.29 -1.75 -5.36
CA VAL A 26 -30.02 -2.22 -5.90
C VAL A 26 -28.99 -2.37 -4.79
N GLU A 27 -28.15 -3.38 -4.91
CA GLU A 27 -27.01 -3.60 -4.02
C GLU A 27 -25.70 -3.65 -4.82
N VAL A 28 -24.62 -3.14 -4.22
CA VAL A 28 -23.26 -3.19 -4.75
C VAL A 28 -22.39 -3.82 -3.68
N LEU A 29 -21.90 -5.05 -3.91
CA LEU A 29 -21.07 -5.79 -2.95
C LEU A 29 -21.69 -5.81 -1.53
N GLY A 30 -23.01 -6.01 -1.43
CA GLY A 30 -23.75 -6.03 -0.16
C GLY A 30 -24.12 -4.66 0.43
N ALA A 31 -23.70 -3.53 -0.19
CA ALA A 31 -24.16 -2.20 0.20
C ALA A 31 -25.41 -1.80 -0.61
N THR A 32 -26.48 -1.38 0.07
CA THR A 32 -27.67 -0.83 -0.59
C THR A 32 -27.37 0.52 -1.25
N VAL A 33 -27.77 0.68 -2.51
CA VAL A 33 -27.73 1.96 -3.25
C VAL A 33 -29.08 2.65 -3.12
N ARG A 34 -29.09 3.90 -2.65
CA ARG A 34 -30.33 4.68 -2.47
C ARG A 34 -30.78 5.30 -3.79
N THR A 35 -32.07 5.52 -3.94
CA THR A 35 -32.59 6.29 -5.08
C THR A 35 -32.04 7.71 -5.05
N GLY A 36 -31.57 8.20 -6.19
CA GLY A 36 -30.86 9.47 -6.35
C GLY A 36 -29.36 9.39 -6.05
N GLU A 37 -28.87 8.29 -5.48
CA GLU A 37 -27.44 8.13 -5.19
C GLU A 37 -26.65 7.91 -6.48
N LYS A 38 -25.49 8.58 -6.57
CA LYS A 38 -24.52 8.46 -7.66
C LYS A 38 -23.30 7.68 -7.18
N VAL A 39 -23.02 6.56 -7.84
CA VAL A 39 -21.84 5.73 -7.60
C VAL A 39 -20.82 6.00 -8.71
N VAL A 40 -19.57 6.31 -8.33
CA VAL A 40 -18.47 6.52 -9.28
C VAL A 40 -17.70 5.22 -9.45
N VAL A 41 -17.61 4.75 -10.69
CA VAL A 41 -16.79 3.60 -11.07
C VAL A 41 -15.45 4.12 -11.56
N ARG A 42 -14.40 3.93 -10.77
CA ARG A 42 -13.05 4.44 -11.10
C ARG A 42 -12.46 3.68 -12.30
N GLU A 43 -11.53 4.34 -12.98
CA GLU A 43 -10.80 3.75 -14.09
C GLU A 43 -10.13 2.43 -13.70
N GLY A 44 -10.32 1.40 -14.53
CA GLY A 44 -9.82 0.04 -14.30
C GLY A 44 -10.57 -0.74 -13.22
N LYS A 45 -11.58 -0.17 -12.58
CA LYS A 45 -12.47 -0.89 -11.66
C LYS A 45 -13.74 -1.29 -12.40
N ARG A 46 -14.24 -2.46 -12.03
CA ARG A 46 -15.50 -3.02 -12.48
C ARG A 46 -16.41 -3.14 -11.27
N VAL A 47 -17.60 -2.56 -11.35
CA VAL A 47 -18.55 -2.52 -10.23
C VAL A 47 -19.86 -3.19 -10.64
N PRO A 48 -20.30 -4.22 -9.89
CA PRO A 48 -21.60 -4.85 -10.12
C PRO A 48 -22.73 -4.17 -9.35
N PHE A 49 -23.84 -3.89 -10.04
CA PHE A 49 -25.08 -3.35 -9.50
C PHE A 49 -26.18 -4.41 -9.59
N GLU A 50 -26.39 -5.14 -8.50
CA GLU A 50 -27.36 -6.25 -8.43
C GLU A 50 -28.78 -5.72 -8.17
N ALA A 51 -29.72 -6.03 -9.06
CA ALA A 51 -31.08 -5.53 -8.99
C ALA A 51 -31.98 -6.44 -8.13
N MET A 52 -32.19 -6.08 -6.86
CA MET A 52 -33.09 -6.78 -5.94
C MET A 52 -34.57 -6.61 -6.31
N LYS A 53 -34.88 -5.50 -7.00
CA LYS A 53 -36.14 -5.23 -7.69
C LYS A 53 -35.81 -4.62 -9.06
N LYS A 54 -36.78 -4.55 -9.97
CA LYS A 54 -36.62 -3.81 -11.24
C LYS A 54 -36.02 -2.43 -10.95
N ALA A 55 -34.89 -2.13 -11.58
CA ALA A 55 -34.11 -0.92 -11.32
C ALA A 55 -33.90 -0.13 -12.61
N VAL A 56 -33.90 1.19 -12.48
CA VAL A 56 -33.63 2.12 -13.58
C VAL A 56 -32.42 2.95 -13.19
N PHE A 57 -31.42 2.96 -14.06
CA PHE A 57 -30.16 3.66 -13.88
C PHE A 57 -30.01 4.79 -14.90
N ASP A 58 -29.27 5.82 -14.53
CA ASP A 58 -28.66 6.76 -15.47
C ASP A 58 -27.14 6.61 -15.44
N LEU A 59 -26.54 6.29 -16.58
CA LEU A 59 -25.13 6.01 -16.75
C LEU A 59 -24.46 7.17 -17.50
N MET A 60 -23.34 7.64 -16.98
CA MET A 60 -22.41 8.51 -17.70
C MET A 60 -21.11 7.74 -17.88
N LEU A 61 -20.79 7.37 -19.12
CA LEU A 61 -19.60 6.61 -19.46
C LEU A 61 -18.50 7.57 -19.88
N GLY A 62 -17.31 7.40 -19.31
CA GLY A 62 -16.09 8.06 -19.76
C GLY A 62 -15.42 7.29 -20.89
N GLU A 63 -14.21 7.72 -21.25
CA GLU A 63 -13.43 7.09 -22.31
C GLU A 63 -13.05 5.65 -21.95
N GLY A 64 -13.31 4.71 -22.86
CA GLY A 64 -13.01 3.28 -22.68
C GLY A 64 -13.92 2.55 -21.68
N ALA A 65 -14.94 3.21 -21.13
CA ALA A 65 -15.91 2.59 -20.23
C ALA A 65 -16.92 1.73 -21.00
N SER A 66 -17.30 0.61 -20.39
CA SER A 66 -18.29 -0.34 -20.92
C SER A 66 -19.28 -0.73 -19.84
N PHE A 67 -20.43 -1.26 -20.25
CA PHE A 67 -21.35 -1.90 -19.34
C PHE A 67 -22.02 -3.09 -20.02
N GLU A 68 -22.41 -4.06 -19.21
CA GLU A 68 -23.15 -5.25 -19.65
C GLU A 68 -24.20 -5.65 -18.60
N GLU A 69 -25.27 -6.29 -19.05
CA GLU A 69 -26.26 -6.92 -18.18
C GLU A 69 -25.98 -8.43 -18.16
N VAL A 70 -25.84 -8.99 -16.97
CA VAL A 70 -25.67 -10.44 -16.77
C VAL A 70 -26.84 -11.01 -16.00
N ASP A 71 -27.24 -12.23 -16.36
CA ASP A 71 -28.43 -12.91 -15.82
C ASP A 71 -28.24 -13.46 -14.39
N GLU A 72 -27.01 -13.45 -13.87
CA GLU A 72 -26.66 -13.99 -12.55
C GLU A 72 -26.23 -12.92 -11.54
N SER A 73 -26.34 -13.27 -10.25
CA SER A 73 -25.69 -12.53 -9.16
C SER A 73 -24.18 -12.60 -9.36
N THR A 74 -23.55 -11.43 -9.48
CA THR A 74 -22.08 -11.33 -9.56
C THR A 74 -21.37 -11.61 -8.24
N ILE A 75 -22.11 -11.70 -7.11
CA ILE A 75 -21.59 -12.24 -5.86
C ILE A 75 -21.64 -13.77 -5.97
N PRO A 76 -20.49 -14.46 -6.07
CA PRO A 76 -20.44 -15.90 -6.20
C PRO A 76 -21.08 -16.60 -4.99
N SER A 77 -21.72 -17.75 -5.21
CA SER A 77 -22.27 -18.57 -4.11
C SER A 77 -21.18 -19.02 -3.13
N SER A 78 -19.93 -19.19 -3.61
CA SER A 78 -18.75 -19.47 -2.79
C SER A 78 -18.47 -18.37 -1.77
N TRP A 79 -18.72 -17.10 -2.10
CA TRP A 79 -18.52 -15.98 -1.17
C TRP A 79 -19.53 -16.03 -0.03
N LYS A 80 -20.79 -16.33 -0.34
CA LYS A 80 -21.86 -16.49 0.67
C LYS A 80 -21.57 -17.68 1.61
N LYS A 81 -21.10 -18.81 1.05
CA LYS A 81 -20.67 -19.98 1.84
C LYS A 81 -19.49 -19.64 2.76
N ALA A 82 -18.45 -18.99 2.22
CA ALA A 82 -17.30 -18.56 3.00
C ALA A 82 -17.69 -17.59 4.12
N LEU A 83 -18.56 -16.61 3.86
CA LEU A 83 -19.09 -15.71 4.88
C LEU A 83 -19.78 -16.49 6.01
N ASN A 84 -20.64 -17.45 5.69
CA ASN A 84 -21.30 -18.26 6.71
C ASN A 84 -20.27 -18.98 7.58
N GLU A 85 -19.27 -19.63 6.98
CA GLU A 85 -18.21 -20.33 7.70
C GLU A 85 -17.30 -19.43 8.54
N ILE A 86 -17.06 -18.20 8.07
CA ILE A 86 -16.33 -17.15 8.80
C ILE A 86 -17.14 -16.71 10.01
N THR A 87 -18.44 -16.47 9.83
CA THR A 87 -19.30 -15.96 10.93
C THR A 87 -19.55 -16.96 12.05
N LEU A 88 -19.24 -18.24 11.83
CA LEU A 88 -19.25 -19.27 12.88
C LEU A 88 -18.04 -19.16 13.82
N CYS A 89 -17.00 -18.41 13.46
CA CYS A 89 -15.85 -18.16 14.32
C CYS A 89 -16.20 -17.13 15.41
N GLY A 90 -15.62 -17.31 16.60
CA GLY A 90 -15.75 -16.36 17.71
C GLY A 90 -15.10 -15.00 17.41
N LYS A 91 -15.53 -13.97 18.13
CA LYS A 91 -14.96 -12.61 18.09
C LYS A 91 -13.91 -12.42 19.19
N PRO A 92 -12.92 -11.53 19.00
CA PRO A 92 -12.64 -10.76 17.78
C PRO A 92 -12.13 -11.66 16.65
N LEU A 93 -12.52 -11.32 15.41
CA LEU A 93 -12.31 -12.17 14.23
C LEU A 93 -11.50 -11.44 13.15
N ALA A 94 -10.31 -11.93 12.84
CA ALA A 94 -9.47 -11.46 11.76
C ALA A 94 -9.50 -12.44 10.57
N VAL A 95 -9.84 -11.91 9.40
CA VAL A 95 -9.91 -12.64 8.13
C VAL A 95 -8.88 -12.07 7.16
N MET A 96 -7.90 -12.89 6.77
CA MET A 96 -6.91 -12.51 5.77
C MET A 96 -7.30 -13.04 4.40
N VAL A 97 -7.25 -12.17 3.39
CA VAL A 97 -7.64 -12.50 2.00
C VAL A 97 -6.41 -12.54 1.11
N MET A 98 -6.18 -13.66 0.45
CA MET A 98 -5.06 -13.93 -0.46
C MET A 98 -5.56 -14.33 -1.85
N GLY A 99 -4.71 -14.19 -2.85
CA GLY A 99 -5.07 -14.47 -4.24
C GLY A 99 -4.19 -13.73 -5.22
N GLY A 100 -4.12 -14.23 -6.45
CA GLY A 100 -3.36 -13.60 -7.54
C GLY A 100 -3.87 -12.20 -7.89
N VAL A 101 -3.14 -11.54 -8.77
CA VAL A 101 -3.53 -10.21 -9.26
C VAL A 101 -4.86 -10.31 -10.01
N ASP A 102 -5.74 -9.33 -9.80
CA ASP A 102 -7.09 -9.29 -10.38
C ASP A 102 -7.92 -10.57 -10.10
N SER A 103 -7.84 -11.13 -8.89
CA SER A 103 -8.71 -12.26 -8.46
C SER A 103 -9.98 -11.84 -7.73
N GLY A 104 -10.21 -10.54 -7.53
CA GLY A 104 -11.40 -10.03 -6.82
C GLY A 104 -11.24 -9.85 -5.30
N LYS A 105 -10.00 -9.93 -4.76
CA LYS A 105 -9.71 -9.73 -3.32
C LYS A 105 -10.34 -8.48 -2.72
N THR A 106 -10.08 -7.31 -3.33
CA THR A 106 -10.64 -6.04 -2.87
C THR A 106 -12.16 -6.08 -2.82
N SER A 107 -12.82 -6.60 -3.86
CA SER A 107 -14.28 -6.70 -3.93
C SER A 107 -14.84 -7.65 -2.86
N PHE A 108 -14.15 -8.76 -2.59
CA PHE A 108 -14.52 -9.68 -1.52
C PHE A 108 -14.34 -9.04 -0.14
N CYS A 109 -13.26 -8.27 0.06
CA CYS A 109 -13.05 -7.51 1.30
C CYS A 109 -14.17 -6.50 1.53
N THR A 110 -14.54 -5.71 0.51
CA THR A 110 -15.68 -4.79 0.57
C THR A 110 -16.97 -5.53 0.93
N TYR A 111 -17.22 -6.67 0.31
CA TYR A 111 -18.39 -7.51 0.61
C TYR A 111 -18.42 -7.98 2.07
N LEU A 112 -17.31 -8.54 2.58
CA LEU A 112 -17.19 -8.98 3.98
C LEU A 112 -17.46 -7.83 4.96
N ILE A 113 -16.89 -6.65 4.71
CA ILE A 113 -17.09 -5.46 5.54
C ILE A 113 -18.56 -5.04 5.56
N ASN A 114 -19.20 -4.93 4.40
CA ASN A 114 -20.62 -4.56 4.32
C ASN A 114 -21.52 -5.54 5.07
N GLN A 115 -21.23 -6.85 4.98
CA GLN A 115 -21.98 -7.88 5.69
C GLN A 115 -21.75 -7.86 7.20
N ALA A 116 -20.54 -7.54 7.66
CA ALA A 116 -20.26 -7.32 9.08
C ALA A 116 -21.05 -6.11 9.62
N LEU A 117 -21.14 -5.02 8.85
CA LEU A 117 -21.90 -3.83 9.20
C LEU A 117 -23.41 -4.08 9.26
N GLU A 118 -23.96 -4.89 8.35
CA GLU A 118 -25.36 -5.31 8.38
C GLU A 118 -25.69 -6.08 9.69
N LYS A 119 -24.73 -6.88 10.17
CA LYS A 119 -24.81 -7.56 11.48
C LYS A 119 -24.48 -6.66 12.68
N LYS A 120 -24.26 -5.36 12.47
CA LYS A 120 -23.88 -4.36 13.49
C LYS A 120 -22.56 -4.65 14.20
N TRP A 121 -21.61 -5.29 13.51
CA TRP A 121 -20.28 -5.56 14.05
C TRP A 121 -19.38 -4.33 13.87
N LYS A 122 -18.43 -4.14 14.79
CA LYS A 122 -17.38 -3.12 14.63
C LYS A 122 -16.36 -3.59 13.59
N ALA A 123 -16.56 -3.20 12.34
CA ALA A 123 -15.74 -3.62 11.22
C ALA A 123 -14.54 -2.69 11.00
N ALA A 124 -13.38 -3.29 10.73
CA ALA A 124 -12.17 -2.58 10.34
C ALA A 124 -11.47 -3.30 9.18
N VAL A 125 -10.68 -2.56 8.42
CA VAL A 125 -9.91 -3.08 7.29
C VAL A 125 -8.45 -2.69 7.40
N ILE A 126 -7.57 -3.64 7.08
CA ILE A 126 -6.16 -3.39 6.79
C ILE A 126 -5.92 -3.72 5.32
N ASP A 127 -5.31 -2.79 4.59
CA ASP A 127 -4.98 -2.93 3.19
C ASP A 127 -3.46 -2.95 3.00
N ALA A 128 -2.92 -4.14 2.75
CA ALA A 128 -1.49 -4.40 2.58
C ALA A 128 -1.07 -4.56 1.12
N ASP A 129 -1.88 -4.11 0.15
CA ASP A 129 -1.42 -3.99 -1.24
C ASP A 129 -0.56 -2.75 -1.41
N LEU A 130 0.75 -2.92 -1.23
CA LEU A 130 1.73 -1.83 -1.36
C LEU A 130 1.72 -1.15 -2.74
N GLY A 131 1.31 -1.90 -3.78
CA GLY A 131 1.36 -1.46 -5.16
C GLY A 131 0.09 -0.75 -5.60
N GLN A 132 -1.07 -1.12 -5.08
CA GLN A 132 -2.38 -0.60 -5.48
C GLN A 132 -3.29 -0.35 -4.26
N SER A 133 -2.73 0.20 -3.18
CA SER A 133 -3.53 0.46 -1.97
C SER A 133 -4.76 1.33 -2.29
N ASP A 134 -5.91 0.87 -1.81
CA ASP A 134 -7.18 1.56 -1.89
C ASP A 134 -7.42 2.40 -0.62
N VAL A 135 -6.98 1.96 0.56
CA VAL A 135 -7.23 2.65 1.85
C VAL A 135 -6.17 3.70 2.19
N GLY A 136 -4.89 3.38 1.95
CA GLY A 136 -3.75 4.26 2.23
C GLY A 136 -3.08 4.81 0.97
N PRO A 137 -2.04 5.63 1.11
CA PRO A 137 -1.17 5.95 -0.02
C PRO A 137 -0.43 4.70 -0.49
N PRO A 138 -0.01 4.63 -1.77
CA PRO A 138 0.81 3.52 -2.21
C PRO A 138 2.13 3.47 -1.40
N SER A 139 2.76 2.30 -1.36
CA SER A 139 3.91 1.97 -0.51
C SER A 139 3.64 1.96 1.01
N THR A 140 2.38 1.91 1.41
CA THR A 140 1.96 1.79 2.80
C THR A 140 1.01 0.61 3.01
N ILE A 141 0.86 0.21 4.26
CA ILE A 141 -0.20 -0.67 4.72
C ILE A 141 -1.22 0.22 5.42
N GLY A 142 -2.41 0.39 4.86
CA GLY A 142 -3.44 1.29 5.40
C GLY A 142 -4.36 0.59 6.39
N PHE A 143 -4.81 1.30 7.42
CA PHE A 143 -5.78 0.83 8.42
C PHE A 143 -6.93 1.83 8.55
N SER A 144 -8.17 1.35 8.67
CA SER A 144 -9.34 2.21 8.90
C SER A 144 -10.52 1.44 9.51
N HIS A 145 -11.26 2.07 10.42
CA HIS A 145 -12.58 1.58 10.82
C HIS A 145 -13.62 1.95 9.78
N VAL A 146 -14.53 1.01 9.50
CA VAL A 146 -15.62 1.25 8.55
C VAL A 146 -16.90 1.44 9.35
N LYS A 147 -17.50 2.63 9.25
CA LYS A 147 -18.68 3.02 10.05
C LYS A 147 -20.00 2.92 9.28
N ALA A 148 -19.94 2.82 7.96
CA ALA A 148 -21.10 2.75 7.07
C ALA A 148 -20.77 1.89 5.84
N PRO A 149 -21.77 1.27 5.20
CA PRO A 149 -21.54 0.46 4.00
C PRO A 149 -20.90 1.26 2.86
N ILE A 150 -19.96 0.62 2.16
CA ILE A 150 -19.10 1.20 1.12
C ILE A 150 -19.23 0.41 -0.19
N LYS A 151 -19.06 1.07 -1.35
CA LYS A 151 -19.08 0.39 -2.67
C LYS A 151 -17.67 0.11 -3.19
N ASP A 152 -16.69 0.90 -2.75
CA ASP A 152 -15.26 0.75 -3.03
C ASP A 152 -14.45 1.02 -1.75
N LEU A 153 -13.40 0.24 -1.47
CA LEU A 153 -12.48 0.50 -0.36
C LEU A 153 -11.82 1.88 -0.47
N PHE A 154 -11.77 2.47 -1.66
CA PHE A 154 -11.21 3.81 -1.85
C PHE A 154 -12.11 4.96 -1.36
N GLU A 155 -13.36 4.67 -0.97
CA GLU A 155 -14.26 5.66 -0.36
C GLU A 155 -13.82 6.06 1.05
N ILE A 156 -13.03 5.23 1.73
CA ILE A 156 -12.52 5.50 3.07
C ILE A 156 -11.09 6.00 3.00
N ASN A 157 -10.70 6.80 3.99
CA ASN A 157 -9.31 7.19 4.19
C ASN A 157 -8.72 6.36 5.33
N ALA A 158 -7.43 6.07 5.24
CA ALA A 158 -6.67 5.51 6.32
C ALA A 158 -6.76 6.39 7.58
N GLU A 159 -7.14 5.79 8.70
CA GLU A 159 -6.99 6.38 10.04
C GLU A 159 -5.54 6.29 10.52
N ASN A 160 -4.83 5.27 10.06
CA ASN A 160 -3.39 5.13 10.23
C ASN A 160 -2.79 4.31 9.08
N ALA A 161 -1.48 4.35 8.92
CA ALA A 161 -0.79 3.49 7.97
C ALA A 161 0.61 3.14 8.46
N TYR A 162 1.13 2.00 8.04
CA TYR A 162 2.54 1.67 8.21
C TYR A 162 3.27 1.97 6.90
N PHE A 163 4.21 2.92 6.93
CA PHE A 163 4.99 3.25 5.74
C PHE A 163 6.01 2.16 5.45
N VAL A 164 5.93 1.51 4.28
CA VAL A 164 6.90 0.50 3.84
C VAL A 164 7.94 1.11 2.91
N GLY A 165 7.54 2.05 2.04
CA GLY A 165 8.45 2.76 1.13
C GLY A 165 8.89 1.95 -0.10
N LEU A 166 8.22 0.84 -0.38
CA LEU A 166 8.35 0.01 -1.57
C LEU A 166 6.96 -0.38 -2.08
N THR A 167 6.84 -0.64 -3.39
CA THR A 167 5.57 -1.08 -4.02
C THR A 167 5.47 -2.59 -4.18
N SER A 168 6.49 -3.33 -3.76
CA SER A 168 6.56 -4.80 -3.80
C SER A 168 7.06 -5.32 -2.46
N PRO A 169 6.44 -6.38 -1.90
CA PRO A 169 6.89 -6.99 -0.65
C PRO A 169 8.23 -7.73 -0.77
N SER A 170 8.68 -8.10 -1.97
CA SER A 170 9.87 -8.95 -2.18
C SER A 170 11.17 -8.47 -1.52
N LYS A 171 11.35 -7.15 -1.35
CA LYS A 171 12.50 -6.54 -0.65
C LYS A 171 12.14 -5.94 0.71
N ALA A 172 10.95 -6.25 1.22
CA ALA A 172 10.36 -5.63 2.40
C ALA A 172 9.54 -6.61 3.25
N VAL A 173 9.77 -7.92 3.11
CA VAL A 173 8.97 -8.97 3.77
C VAL A 173 8.80 -8.71 5.26
N GLU A 174 9.91 -8.49 5.97
CA GLU A 174 9.90 -8.23 7.42
C GLU A 174 9.08 -6.99 7.79
N ARG A 175 9.28 -5.88 7.05
CA ARG A 175 8.52 -4.63 7.25
C ARG A 175 7.03 -4.80 7.01
N VAL A 176 6.65 -5.62 6.03
CA VAL A 176 5.23 -5.90 5.75
C VAL A 176 4.61 -6.72 6.87
N VAL A 177 5.32 -7.75 7.34
CA VAL A 177 4.87 -8.57 8.47
C VAL A 177 4.73 -7.73 9.74
N GLU A 178 5.75 -6.95 10.08
CA GLU A 178 5.74 -6.06 11.24
C GLU A 178 4.60 -5.03 11.17
N GLY A 179 4.43 -4.37 10.01
CA GLY A 179 3.37 -3.40 9.81
C GLY A 179 1.98 -4.00 9.94
N LEU A 180 1.76 -5.22 9.44
CA LEU A 180 0.50 -5.93 9.60
C LEU A 180 0.22 -6.32 11.05
N ILE A 181 1.22 -6.83 11.78
CA ILE A 181 1.08 -7.16 13.21
C ILE A 181 0.72 -5.91 13.99
N THR A 182 1.51 -4.83 13.81
CA THR A 182 1.30 -3.55 14.50
C THR A 182 -0.11 -3.00 14.26
N LEU A 183 -0.58 -2.99 13.01
CA LEU A 183 -1.90 -2.46 12.68
C LEU A 183 -3.04 -3.40 13.09
N LYS A 184 -2.82 -4.72 13.07
CA LYS A 184 -3.79 -5.69 13.59
C LYS A 184 -3.99 -5.48 15.08
N ASP A 185 -2.91 -5.40 15.85
CA ASP A 185 -2.99 -5.23 17.31
C ASP A 185 -3.68 -3.90 17.65
N ARG A 186 -3.30 -2.82 16.96
CA ARG A 186 -3.97 -1.51 17.09
C ARG A 186 -5.46 -1.56 16.74
N ALA A 187 -5.86 -2.33 15.73
CA ALA A 187 -7.26 -2.51 15.37
C ALA A 187 -8.06 -3.22 16.47
N LEU A 188 -7.47 -4.26 17.06
CA LEU A 188 -8.08 -5.04 18.13
C LEU A 188 -8.17 -4.23 19.42
N ASP A 189 -7.12 -3.48 19.77
CA ASP A 189 -7.10 -2.57 20.94
C ASP A 189 -8.11 -1.43 20.80
N ALA A 190 -8.35 -0.96 19.57
CA ALA A 190 -9.42 0.00 19.27
C ALA A 190 -10.83 -0.61 19.28
N GLY A 191 -10.96 -1.91 19.56
CA GLY A 191 -12.23 -2.61 19.75
C GLY A 191 -12.88 -3.09 18.45
N ALA A 192 -12.11 -3.38 17.40
CA ALA A 192 -12.64 -4.03 16.20
C ALA A 192 -13.10 -5.47 16.50
N ASP A 193 -14.37 -5.76 16.21
CA ASP A 193 -14.94 -7.12 16.32
C ASP A 193 -14.58 -7.99 15.12
N PHE A 194 -14.42 -7.34 13.95
CA PHE A 194 -14.24 -7.99 12.67
C PHE A 194 -13.23 -7.21 11.82
N LEU A 195 -12.07 -7.83 11.61
CA LEU A 195 -10.96 -7.25 10.89
C LEU A 195 -10.76 -7.99 9.56
N VAL A 196 -10.81 -7.26 8.44
CA VAL A 196 -10.49 -7.81 7.13
C VAL A 196 -9.10 -7.34 6.72
N ILE A 197 -8.21 -8.27 6.37
CA ILE A 197 -6.84 -7.99 5.94
C ILE A 197 -6.75 -8.31 4.44
N ASN A 198 -6.77 -7.27 3.61
CA ASN A 198 -6.52 -7.38 2.17
C ASN A 198 -5.00 -7.45 1.94
N THR A 199 -4.55 -8.39 1.10
CA THR A 199 -3.12 -8.57 0.81
C THR A 199 -2.78 -8.29 -0.64
N ASP A 200 -1.49 -8.10 -0.93
CA ASP A 200 -0.96 -7.94 -2.27
C ASP A 200 -1.22 -9.18 -3.17
N GLY A 201 -1.11 -9.01 -4.49
CA GLY A 201 -1.34 -10.07 -5.47
C GLY A 201 -0.14 -10.98 -5.77
N TRP A 202 0.97 -10.89 -5.04
CA TRP A 202 2.17 -11.68 -5.33
C TRP A 202 2.03 -13.09 -4.76
N VAL A 203 1.74 -14.04 -5.65
CA VAL A 203 1.57 -15.47 -5.35
C VAL A 203 2.34 -16.36 -6.32
N ASP A 204 2.89 -15.78 -7.38
CA ASP A 204 3.65 -16.49 -8.40
C ASP A 204 5.05 -16.78 -7.87
N ASN A 205 5.47 -18.05 -7.92
CA ASN A 205 6.78 -18.62 -7.50
C ASN A 205 6.93 -19.03 -6.02
N GLU A 206 8.03 -19.74 -5.73
CA GLU A 206 8.33 -20.29 -4.41
C GLU A 206 8.60 -19.20 -3.36
N ASP A 207 9.28 -18.11 -3.72
CA ASP A 207 9.53 -16.99 -2.81
C ASP A 207 8.21 -16.30 -2.40
N ALA A 208 7.28 -16.14 -3.34
CA ALA A 208 5.95 -15.61 -3.08
C ALA A 208 5.16 -16.54 -2.16
N ALA A 209 5.24 -17.86 -2.39
CA ALA A 209 4.59 -18.85 -1.53
C ALA A 209 5.15 -18.80 -0.10
N ARG A 210 6.50 -18.81 0.05
CA ARG A 210 7.18 -18.69 1.36
C ARG A 210 6.80 -17.40 2.08
N TYR A 211 6.76 -16.28 1.35
CA TYR A 211 6.32 -14.99 1.88
C TYR A 211 4.88 -15.06 2.40
N LYS A 212 3.92 -15.57 1.62
CA LYS A 212 2.51 -15.63 2.04
C LYS A 212 2.28 -16.57 3.21
N VAL A 213 2.99 -17.71 3.26
CA VAL A 213 2.94 -18.62 4.41
C VAL A 213 3.48 -17.92 5.65
N LEU A 214 4.67 -17.32 5.57
CA LEU A 214 5.25 -16.54 6.69
C LEU A 214 4.31 -15.42 7.15
N LEU A 215 3.70 -14.70 6.21
CA LEU A 215 2.75 -13.63 6.48
C LEU A 215 1.57 -14.12 7.32
N ALA A 216 0.91 -15.20 6.89
CA ALA A 216 -0.23 -15.76 7.61
C ALA A 216 0.18 -16.35 8.97
N GLU A 217 1.33 -17.02 9.07
CA GLU A 217 1.81 -17.60 10.32
C GLU A 217 2.16 -16.52 11.36
N LYS A 218 2.82 -15.44 10.95
CA LYS A 218 3.25 -14.36 11.85
C LYS A 218 2.11 -13.44 12.23
N VAL A 219 1.26 -13.06 11.27
CA VAL A 219 0.09 -12.22 11.55
C VAL A 219 -0.99 -13.00 12.31
N ALA A 220 -1.04 -14.32 12.17
CA ALA A 220 -1.97 -15.21 12.85
C ALA A 220 -3.44 -14.72 12.77
N PRO A 221 -4.03 -14.64 11.56
CA PRO A 221 -5.47 -14.41 11.42
C PRO A 221 -6.25 -15.66 11.84
N ASN A 222 -7.51 -15.51 12.22
CA ASN A 222 -8.35 -16.66 12.56
C ASN A 222 -8.73 -17.47 11.31
N VAL A 223 -8.93 -16.79 10.18
CA VAL A 223 -9.30 -17.40 8.90
C VAL A 223 -8.44 -16.81 7.78
N VAL A 224 -7.95 -17.67 6.89
CA VAL A 224 -7.36 -17.28 5.61
C VAL A 224 -8.32 -17.68 4.49
N VAL A 225 -8.66 -16.73 3.62
CA VAL A 225 -9.46 -16.97 2.44
C VAL A 225 -8.58 -16.83 1.20
N GLY A 226 -8.42 -17.91 0.45
CA GLY A 226 -7.72 -17.90 -0.83
C GLY A 226 -8.70 -17.77 -1.99
N ILE A 227 -8.53 -16.74 -2.81
CA ILE A 227 -9.30 -16.53 -4.04
C ILE A 227 -8.45 -16.94 -5.24
N GLN A 228 -8.83 -18.02 -5.91
CA GLN A 228 -8.07 -18.61 -7.00
C GLN A 228 -8.92 -18.92 -8.25
N GLY A 229 -8.28 -18.87 -9.41
CA GLY A 229 -8.86 -19.30 -10.69
C GLY A 229 -8.44 -20.72 -11.09
N GLY A 230 -7.28 -21.18 -10.61
CA GLY A 230 -6.74 -22.53 -10.79
C GLY A 230 -6.06 -22.99 -9.51
N ASP A 231 -4.84 -23.52 -9.63
CA ASP A 231 -4.08 -24.11 -8.52
C ASP A 231 -2.97 -23.19 -7.97
N GLU A 232 -2.99 -21.91 -8.31
CA GLU A 232 -1.90 -20.97 -7.99
C GLU A 232 -1.69 -20.76 -6.48
N LEU A 233 -2.71 -20.97 -5.65
CA LEU A 233 -2.58 -20.87 -4.19
C LEU A 233 -2.38 -22.22 -3.50
N VAL A 234 -2.38 -23.35 -4.20
CA VAL A 234 -2.21 -24.68 -3.59
C VAL A 234 -0.96 -24.75 -2.70
N PRO A 235 0.23 -24.28 -3.14
CA PRO A 235 1.43 -24.30 -2.28
C PRO A 235 1.30 -23.47 -1.01
N ILE A 236 0.50 -22.41 -1.04
CA ILE A 236 0.30 -21.49 0.09
C ILE A 236 -0.73 -22.09 1.06
N LEU A 237 -1.91 -22.43 0.55
CA LEU A 237 -3.05 -22.86 1.36
C LEU A 237 -2.80 -24.19 2.06
N THR A 238 -2.12 -25.13 1.41
CA THR A 238 -1.81 -26.46 1.99
C THR A 238 -0.74 -26.41 3.09
N ALA A 239 0.12 -25.38 3.09
CA ALA A 239 1.12 -25.18 4.13
C ALA A 239 0.51 -24.67 5.44
N LEU A 240 -0.64 -24.00 5.39
CA LEU A 240 -1.30 -23.36 6.55
C LEU A 240 -2.11 -24.34 7.40
N LYS A 241 -1.43 -25.30 8.03
CA LYS A 241 -2.07 -26.39 8.79
C LYS A 241 -2.76 -25.95 10.09
N LYS A 242 -2.35 -24.82 10.67
CA LYS A 242 -2.82 -24.35 11.99
C LYS A 242 -3.94 -23.30 11.90
N THR A 243 -4.26 -22.85 10.69
CA THR A 243 -5.21 -21.75 10.46
C THR A 243 -6.39 -22.29 9.66
N LYS A 244 -7.62 -21.83 9.95
CA LYS A 244 -8.78 -22.19 9.14
C LYS A 244 -8.61 -21.59 7.74
N VAL A 245 -8.59 -22.44 6.71
CA VAL A 245 -8.43 -22.02 5.32
C VAL A 245 -9.71 -22.26 4.54
N LEU A 246 -10.16 -21.26 3.78
CA LEU A 246 -11.29 -21.34 2.86
C LEU A 246 -10.81 -21.00 1.44
N ALA A 247 -10.98 -21.91 0.50
CA ALA A 247 -10.72 -21.65 -0.91
C ALA A 247 -12.02 -21.25 -1.61
N ILE A 248 -12.01 -20.12 -2.32
CA ILE A 248 -13.15 -19.64 -3.11
C ILE A 248 -12.73 -19.36 -4.54
N GLY A 249 -13.67 -19.59 -5.47
CA GLY A 249 -13.47 -19.23 -6.87
C GLY A 249 -13.37 -17.72 -7.07
N SER A 250 -12.47 -17.33 -7.96
CA SER A 250 -12.41 -15.98 -8.53
C SER A 250 -13.73 -15.64 -9.25
N PRO A 251 -14.26 -14.41 -9.12
CA PRO A 251 -15.44 -13.99 -9.87
C PRO A 251 -15.28 -14.21 -11.39
N PRO A 252 -16.35 -14.62 -12.11
CA PRO A 252 -16.27 -14.90 -13.55
C PRO A 252 -15.98 -13.65 -14.39
N VAL A 253 -16.28 -12.47 -13.84
CA VAL A 253 -16.35 -11.20 -14.57
C VAL A 253 -15.34 -10.23 -13.97
N ILE A 254 -14.04 -10.41 -14.26
CA ILE A 254 -12.96 -9.53 -13.77
C ILE A 254 -12.27 -8.82 -14.91
N GLN A 255 -12.10 -7.51 -14.75
CA GLN A 255 -11.31 -6.70 -15.66
C GLN A 255 -9.81 -6.88 -15.36
N LYS A 256 -9.09 -7.53 -16.27
CA LYS A 256 -7.63 -7.62 -16.22
C LYS A 256 -7.00 -6.26 -16.48
N ARG A 257 -6.00 -5.90 -15.70
CA ARG A 257 -5.22 -4.66 -15.87
C ARG A 257 -3.81 -4.98 -16.36
N SER A 258 -3.29 -4.14 -17.26
CA SER A 258 -1.88 -4.18 -17.63
C SER A 258 -1.00 -3.63 -16.51
N ARG A 259 0.32 -3.90 -16.56
CA ARG A 259 1.28 -3.34 -15.60
C ARG A 259 1.34 -1.81 -15.70
N GLU A 260 1.28 -1.28 -16.92
CA GLU A 260 1.26 0.15 -17.21
C GLU A 260 0.02 0.81 -16.62
N LYS A 261 -1.15 0.18 -16.77
CA LYS A 261 -2.40 0.71 -16.22
C LYS A 261 -2.35 0.80 -14.70
N ARG A 262 -1.80 -0.22 -14.03
CA ARG A 262 -1.58 -0.20 -12.58
C ARG A 262 -0.63 0.92 -12.17
N LYS A 263 0.48 1.10 -12.90
CA LYS A 263 1.41 2.21 -12.65
C LYS A 263 0.67 3.55 -12.71
N ILE A 264 -0.12 3.79 -13.76
CA ILE A 264 -0.90 5.05 -13.92
C ILE A 264 -1.86 5.25 -12.73
N LEU A 265 -2.60 4.22 -12.33
CA LEU A 265 -3.51 4.31 -11.18
C LEU A 265 -2.76 4.60 -9.86
N ARG A 266 -1.56 4.03 -9.70
CA ARG A 266 -0.70 4.31 -8.55
C ARG A 266 -0.22 5.76 -8.53
N GLU A 267 0.22 6.29 -9.67
CA GLU A 267 0.62 7.70 -9.82
C GLU A 267 -0.53 8.67 -9.52
N LEU A 268 -1.75 8.34 -9.96
CA LEU A 268 -2.95 9.10 -9.60
C LEU A 268 -3.23 9.07 -8.10
N SER A 269 -2.98 7.93 -7.44
CA SER A 269 -3.09 7.81 -5.98
C SER A 269 -2.05 8.68 -5.26
N TYR A 270 -0.78 8.64 -5.66
CA TYR A 270 0.24 9.57 -5.12
C TYR A 270 -0.19 11.03 -5.28
N LYS A 271 -0.73 11.41 -6.44
CA LYS A 271 -1.23 12.77 -6.69
C LYS A 271 -2.39 13.16 -5.77
N LYS A 272 -3.29 12.22 -5.43
CA LYS A 272 -4.34 12.44 -4.41
C LYS A 272 -3.73 12.80 -3.07
N TYR A 273 -2.76 12.01 -2.61
CA TYR A 273 -2.14 12.17 -1.29
C TYR A 273 -1.12 13.31 -1.19
N LEU A 274 -0.56 13.77 -2.31
CA LEU A 274 0.33 14.94 -2.37
C LEU A 274 -0.42 16.23 -2.74
N LYS A 275 -1.76 16.19 -2.80
CA LYS A 275 -2.56 17.37 -3.11
C LYS A 275 -2.35 18.46 -2.06
N LYS A 276 -2.12 19.70 -2.50
CA LYS A 276 -1.79 20.87 -1.66
C LYS A 276 -0.43 20.78 -0.93
N ALA A 277 0.45 19.85 -1.33
CA ALA A 277 1.78 19.78 -0.76
C ALA A 277 2.56 21.09 -0.94
N LYS A 278 3.38 21.41 0.05
CA LYS A 278 4.30 22.55 0.06
C LYS A 278 5.68 22.07 0.48
N VAL A 279 6.69 22.87 0.17
CA VAL A 279 8.05 22.59 0.63
C VAL A 279 8.17 22.95 2.10
N GLN A 280 8.60 21.98 2.90
CA GLN A 280 8.87 22.14 4.33
C GLN A 280 10.30 21.72 4.64
N SER A 281 10.90 22.40 5.60
CA SER A 281 12.29 22.19 6.02
C SER A 281 12.30 21.53 7.38
N PHE A 282 12.99 20.41 7.50
CA PHE A 282 13.13 19.65 8.74
C PHE A 282 14.60 19.62 9.15
N PHE A 283 14.90 20.10 10.36
CA PHE A 283 16.24 20.00 10.94
C PHE A 283 16.44 18.57 11.46
N MET A 284 17.45 17.85 10.96
CA MET A 284 17.70 16.46 11.35
C MET A 284 18.09 16.30 12.82
N ASN A 285 18.45 17.40 13.50
CA ASN A 285 18.72 17.37 14.95
C ASN A 285 17.41 17.33 15.79
N TRP A 286 16.26 17.63 15.18
CA TRP A 286 14.96 17.70 15.86
C TRP A 286 14.03 16.56 15.48
N ILE A 287 14.40 15.78 14.48
CA ILE A 287 13.61 14.65 13.99
C ILE A 287 14.48 13.41 13.86
N LYS A 288 13.87 12.24 13.99
CA LYS A 288 14.50 10.97 13.64
C LYS A 288 14.40 10.77 12.13
N VAL A 289 15.52 10.44 11.49
CA VAL A 289 15.53 10.01 10.08
C VAL A 289 15.80 8.52 10.06
N GLU A 290 14.88 7.75 9.48
CA GLU A 290 14.97 6.30 9.45
C GLU A 290 15.19 5.77 8.04
N ARG A 291 15.79 4.57 7.99
CA ARG A 291 16.01 3.75 6.77
C ARG A 291 16.97 4.37 5.77
N VAL A 292 17.84 5.25 6.27
CA VAL A 292 18.98 5.80 5.56
C VAL A 292 20.20 5.81 6.48
N PRO A 293 21.41 5.69 5.94
CA PRO A 293 22.65 5.84 6.71
C PRO A 293 22.99 7.32 6.97
N LEU A 294 21.99 8.15 7.28
CA LEU A 294 22.13 9.58 7.51
C LEU A 294 21.58 9.96 8.89
N GLY A 295 22.41 10.58 9.73
CA GLY A 295 22.02 11.04 11.06
C GLY A 295 22.05 9.97 12.16
N VAL A 296 22.70 8.83 11.90
CA VAL A 296 22.78 7.65 12.78
C VAL A 296 24.17 7.45 13.41
N GLY A 297 25.19 8.08 12.84
CA GLY A 297 26.60 8.01 13.20
C GLY A 297 27.20 9.35 13.60
N ALA A 298 28.51 9.34 13.78
CA ALA A 298 29.30 10.52 14.18
C ALA A 298 30.15 11.03 13.01
N PRO A 299 30.54 12.32 12.98
CA PRO A 299 31.55 12.78 12.04
C PRO A 299 32.86 11.96 12.17
N PRO A 300 33.57 11.66 11.07
CA PRO A 300 34.89 11.04 11.12
C PRO A 300 35.86 11.81 12.03
N THR A 301 36.82 11.09 12.62
CA THR A 301 37.97 11.73 13.27
C THR A 301 38.81 12.48 12.23
N ALA A 302 39.66 13.41 12.67
CA ALA A 302 40.55 14.12 11.73
C ALA A 302 41.48 13.17 10.96
N GLU A 303 41.93 12.09 11.60
CA GLU A 303 42.76 11.05 10.99
C GLU A 303 41.98 10.24 9.93
N HIS A 304 40.79 9.76 10.28
CA HIS A 304 39.93 9.05 9.32
C HIS A 304 39.51 9.94 8.15
N MET A 305 39.17 11.21 8.43
CA MET A 305 38.82 12.16 7.36
C MET A 305 39.98 12.32 6.38
N LYS A 306 41.21 12.44 6.88
CA LYS A 306 42.41 12.52 6.04
C LYS A 306 42.60 11.26 5.19
N GLN A 307 42.42 10.07 5.77
CA GLN A 307 42.48 8.81 5.03
C GLN A 307 41.40 8.74 3.94
N ILE A 308 40.17 9.16 4.23
CA ILE A 308 39.08 9.23 3.24
C ILE A 308 39.48 10.15 2.09
N GLU A 309 39.98 11.35 2.37
CA GLU A 309 40.41 12.29 1.32
C GLU A 309 41.60 11.77 0.51
N GLU A 310 42.57 11.13 1.14
CA GLU A 310 43.72 10.51 0.48
C GLU A 310 43.31 9.34 -0.43
N CYS A 311 42.39 8.47 0.02
CA CYS A 311 41.88 7.36 -0.78
C CYS A 311 41.02 7.84 -1.96
N LEU A 312 40.21 8.88 -1.76
CA LEU A 312 39.31 9.41 -2.80
C LEU A 312 40.00 10.40 -3.75
N GLY A 313 41.10 11.03 -3.33
CA GLY A 313 41.73 12.13 -4.08
C GLY A 313 40.84 13.39 -4.19
N ILE A 314 39.74 13.46 -3.43
CA ILE A 314 38.78 14.55 -3.41
C ILE A 314 38.24 14.76 -1.99
N SER A 315 37.83 15.99 -1.67
CA SER A 315 37.13 16.30 -0.42
C SER A 315 35.61 16.08 -0.56
N PRO A 316 35.01 15.18 0.24
CA PRO A 316 33.56 15.04 0.35
C PRO A 316 32.88 16.30 0.90
N ILE A 317 31.58 16.46 0.63
CA ILE A 317 30.79 17.55 1.24
C ILE A 317 30.26 17.19 2.63
N TYR A 318 30.15 15.88 2.91
CA TYR A 318 29.68 15.32 4.16
C TYR A 318 30.19 13.90 4.32
N CYS A 319 30.56 13.54 5.54
CA CYS A 319 30.94 12.19 5.93
C CYS A 319 30.35 11.87 7.31
N GLU A 320 29.96 10.62 7.50
CA GLU A 320 29.43 10.12 8.77
C GLU A 320 29.86 8.66 8.96
N GLU A 321 30.27 8.31 10.17
CA GLU A 321 30.75 6.98 10.53
C GLU A 321 29.81 6.32 11.53
N THR A 322 29.53 5.04 11.26
CA THR A 322 28.94 4.11 12.22
C THR A 322 29.97 3.01 12.54
N PRO A 323 29.70 2.14 13.54
CA PRO A 323 30.59 1.01 13.82
C PRO A 323 30.77 0.05 12.64
N THR A 324 29.83 0.01 11.70
CA THR A 324 29.82 -0.97 10.60
C THR A 324 29.98 -0.35 9.21
N SER A 325 29.76 0.96 9.06
CA SER A 325 29.79 1.64 7.77
C SER A 325 30.26 3.09 7.82
N ILE A 326 30.68 3.60 6.67
CA ILE A 326 31.05 5.00 6.44
C ILE A 326 30.17 5.53 5.32
N PHE A 327 29.42 6.57 5.60
CA PHE A 327 28.58 7.25 4.63
C PHE A 327 29.28 8.51 4.13
N ILE A 328 29.46 8.61 2.82
CA ILE A 328 30.21 9.68 2.17
C ILE A 328 29.34 10.32 1.11
N VAL A 329 29.25 11.64 1.14
CA VAL A 329 28.50 12.43 0.16
C VAL A 329 29.46 13.31 -0.61
N LEU A 330 29.45 13.17 -1.93
CA LEU A 330 30.26 13.94 -2.86
C LEU A 330 29.43 15.03 -3.54
N ARG A 331 30.09 16.04 -4.10
CA ARG A 331 29.45 17.03 -4.98
C ARG A 331 28.94 16.36 -6.25
N LYS A 332 27.91 16.92 -6.88
CA LYS A 332 27.39 16.48 -8.20
C LYS A 332 28.44 16.38 -9.30
N THR A 333 29.51 17.17 -9.22
CA THR A 333 30.59 17.22 -10.21
C THR A 333 31.73 16.24 -9.89
N GLN A 334 31.66 15.53 -8.78
CA GLN A 334 32.68 14.57 -8.33
C GLN A 334 32.18 13.15 -8.61
N TRP A 335 33.10 12.27 -9.01
CA TRP A 335 32.86 10.85 -9.20
C TRP A 335 34.01 10.07 -8.57
N VAL A 336 33.71 8.87 -8.12
CA VAL A 336 34.70 7.93 -7.59
C VAL A 336 34.44 6.56 -8.21
N ASP A 337 35.49 5.80 -8.46
CA ASP A 337 35.40 4.44 -8.96
C ASP A 337 35.34 3.40 -7.82
N GLU A 338 35.08 2.15 -8.17
CA GLU A 338 34.98 1.04 -7.20
C GLU A 338 36.32 0.75 -6.50
N GLU A 339 37.46 1.04 -7.14
CA GLU A 339 38.78 0.82 -6.56
C GLU A 339 39.04 1.81 -5.42
N GLN A 340 38.66 3.08 -5.61
CA GLN A 340 38.74 4.12 -4.58
C GLN A 340 37.84 3.80 -3.38
N ILE A 341 36.62 3.31 -3.63
CA ILE A 341 35.71 2.87 -2.56
C ILE A 341 36.35 1.71 -1.79
N ARG A 342 36.89 0.71 -2.49
CA ARG A 342 37.53 -0.45 -1.86
C ARG A 342 38.76 -0.07 -1.03
N LYS A 343 39.55 0.92 -1.46
CA LYS A 343 40.68 1.45 -0.67
C LYS A 343 40.22 2.04 0.66
N ILE A 344 39.08 2.74 0.70
CA ILE A 344 38.49 3.23 1.95
C ILE A 344 38.10 2.04 2.83
N GLU A 345 37.42 1.04 2.26
CA GLU A 345 36.96 -0.13 3.01
C GLU A 345 38.12 -0.93 3.62
N GLU A 346 39.21 -1.10 2.87
CA GLU A 346 40.44 -1.76 3.33
C GLU A 346 41.18 -0.93 4.39
N SER A 347 41.25 0.41 4.22
CA SER A 347 41.95 1.31 5.14
C SER A 347 41.23 1.44 6.48
N LEU A 348 39.90 1.53 6.48
CA LEU A 348 39.10 1.80 7.67
C LEU A 348 38.39 0.56 8.22
N GLY A 349 38.45 -0.57 7.51
CA GLY A 349 37.86 -1.85 7.92
C GLY A 349 36.33 -1.83 8.01
N ARG A 350 35.67 -0.94 7.26
CA ARG A 350 34.22 -0.71 7.31
C ARG A 350 33.67 -0.55 5.91
N LYS A 351 32.41 -0.92 5.70
CA LYS A 351 31.75 -0.76 4.40
C LYS A 351 31.58 0.73 4.06
N ALA A 352 31.94 1.14 2.86
CA ALA A 352 31.80 2.52 2.41
C ALA A 352 30.57 2.67 1.50
N VAL A 353 29.65 3.57 1.87
CA VAL A 353 28.48 3.95 1.08
C VAL A 353 28.73 5.34 0.56
N VAL A 354 29.07 5.44 -0.72
CA VAL A 354 29.37 6.72 -1.37
C VAL A 354 28.21 7.13 -2.28
N ILE A 355 27.76 8.37 -2.12
CA ILE A 355 26.69 8.96 -2.92
C ILE A 355 27.10 10.31 -3.47
N THR A 356 26.37 10.78 -4.49
CA THR A 356 26.47 12.15 -4.98
C THR A 356 25.27 12.97 -4.52
N ASP A 357 25.51 14.23 -4.17
CA ASP A 357 24.46 15.20 -3.83
C ASP A 357 23.34 15.20 -4.88
N GLY A 358 22.08 15.17 -4.46
CA GLY A 358 20.91 15.02 -5.33
C GLY A 358 20.54 13.58 -5.68
N ASN A 359 21.31 12.56 -5.28
CA ASN A 359 20.85 11.16 -5.39
C ASN A 359 19.59 10.92 -4.56
N GLU A 360 19.36 11.70 -3.51
CA GLU A 360 18.16 11.65 -2.66
C GLU A 360 16.92 12.29 -3.31
N GLU A 361 17.10 13.10 -4.36
CA GLU A 361 16.00 13.84 -4.98
C GLU A 361 14.93 12.89 -5.53
N GLY A 362 13.69 13.16 -5.16
CA GLY A 362 12.52 12.40 -5.56
C GLY A 362 12.18 11.25 -4.63
N LEU A 363 13.00 10.90 -3.63
CA LEU A 363 12.67 9.78 -2.74
C LEU A 363 11.34 10.01 -2.01
N LEU A 364 10.47 9.01 -2.06
CA LEU A 364 9.23 8.99 -1.31
C LEU A 364 9.54 8.80 0.18
N VAL A 365 8.95 9.64 1.01
CA VAL A 365 9.10 9.56 2.48
C VAL A 365 7.74 9.39 3.15
N GLY A 366 7.71 8.66 4.26
CA GLY A 366 6.60 8.64 5.21
C GLY A 366 6.92 9.53 6.40
N LEU A 367 5.95 10.33 6.83
CA LEU A 367 6.07 11.23 7.97
C LEU A 367 5.23 10.70 9.14
N GLN A 368 5.78 10.74 10.34
CA GLN A 368 5.14 10.26 11.56
C GLN A 368 5.25 11.29 12.70
N ASP A 369 4.30 11.21 13.63
CA ASP A 369 4.33 11.93 14.90
C ASP A 369 5.16 11.21 15.97
N GLU A 370 5.26 11.83 17.15
CA GLU A 370 6.04 11.31 18.29
C GLU A 370 5.56 9.95 18.80
N LEU A 371 4.30 9.60 18.54
CA LEU A 371 3.70 8.32 18.90
C LEU A 371 3.90 7.27 17.79
N GLY A 372 4.61 7.61 16.72
CA GLY A 372 4.82 6.75 15.55
C GLY A 372 3.57 6.62 14.66
N SER A 373 2.54 7.44 14.86
CA SER A 373 1.35 7.44 13.99
C SER A 373 1.65 8.12 12.66
N PHE A 374 1.13 7.55 11.58
CA PHE A 374 1.35 8.07 10.24
C PHE A 374 0.57 9.35 9.97
N LEU A 375 1.30 10.39 9.58
CA LEU A 375 0.75 11.71 9.24
C LEU A 375 0.53 11.85 7.73
N GLY A 376 1.36 11.22 6.91
CA GLY A 376 1.25 11.30 5.47
C GLY A 376 2.53 10.93 4.73
N ILE A 377 2.51 11.16 3.41
CA ILE A 377 3.67 11.00 2.55
C ILE A 377 4.24 12.34 2.09
N GLY A 378 5.49 12.32 1.62
CA GLY A 378 6.15 13.45 0.98
C GLY A 378 7.17 13.02 -0.05
N VAL A 379 7.69 13.98 -0.81
CA VAL A 379 8.79 13.77 -1.75
C VAL A 379 10.00 14.55 -1.26
N LEU A 380 11.11 13.85 -0.97
CA LEU A 380 12.38 14.47 -0.60
C LEU A 380 12.93 15.23 -1.81
N LEU A 381 13.14 16.53 -1.66
CA LEU A 381 13.63 17.39 -2.74
C LEU A 381 15.15 17.57 -2.68
N GLU A 382 15.67 17.80 -1.49
CA GLU A 382 17.09 18.06 -1.27
C GLU A 382 17.45 17.82 0.19
N VAL A 383 18.72 17.47 0.41
CA VAL A 383 19.34 17.39 1.72
C VAL A 383 20.50 18.38 1.79
N HIS A 384 20.40 19.38 2.67
CA HIS A 384 21.52 20.26 2.99
C HIS A 384 22.41 19.55 4.01
N TYR A 385 23.27 18.64 3.56
CA TYR A 385 24.08 17.77 4.42
C TYR A 385 24.87 18.55 5.49
N ARG A 386 25.53 19.66 5.13
CA ARG A 386 26.26 20.52 6.09
C ARG A 386 25.37 21.21 7.11
N ARG A 387 24.19 21.67 6.71
CA ARG A 387 23.23 22.34 7.61
C ARG A 387 22.34 21.35 8.34
N ARG A 388 22.41 20.07 8.00
CA ARG A 388 21.54 18.98 8.46
C ARG A 388 20.06 19.34 8.33
N VAL A 389 19.66 19.83 7.15
CA VAL A 389 18.26 20.17 6.83
C VAL A 389 17.76 19.34 5.66
N MET A 390 16.62 18.66 5.84
CA MET A 390 15.90 17.97 4.76
C MET A 390 14.77 18.86 4.25
N LYS A 391 14.65 19.06 2.94
CA LYS A 391 13.47 19.71 2.35
C LYS A 391 12.55 18.67 1.73
N VAL A 392 11.32 18.61 2.23
CA VAL A 392 10.31 17.65 1.79
C VAL A 392 9.11 18.38 1.23
N TYR A 393 8.63 17.94 0.06
CA TYR A 393 7.37 18.37 -0.52
C TYR A 393 6.23 17.49 0.01
N THR A 394 5.45 18.02 0.96
CA THR A 394 4.40 17.26 1.67
C THR A 394 3.23 18.16 2.04
N PRO A 395 1.98 17.64 2.09
CA PRO A 395 0.84 18.39 2.60
C PRO A 395 0.67 18.30 4.12
N VAL A 396 1.45 17.44 4.82
CA VAL A 396 1.43 17.31 6.28
C VAL A 396 1.78 18.64 6.92
N SER A 397 0.96 19.14 7.83
CA SER A 397 1.20 20.42 8.54
C SER A 397 1.39 20.26 10.04
N GLU A 398 1.16 19.04 10.52
CA GLU A 398 1.31 18.58 11.89
C GLU A 398 2.79 18.47 12.28
N ASN A 399 3.06 18.34 13.59
CA ASN A 399 4.41 18.15 14.10
C ASN A 399 4.94 16.77 13.71
N VAL A 400 5.95 16.77 12.84
CA VAL A 400 6.66 15.57 12.40
C VAL A 400 7.83 15.33 13.35
N SER A 401 7.90 14.14 13.96
CA SER A 401 9.05 13.71 14.75
C SER A 401 9.95 12.72 14.01
N THR A 402 9.39 11.97 13.05
CA THR A 402 10.12 10.93 12.32
C THR A 402 9.85 11.02 10.82
N ILE A 403 10.91 10.93 10.02
CA ILE A 403 10.84 10.78 8.56
C ILE A 403 11.46 9.43 8.18
N CYS A 404 10.63 8.52 7.69
CA CYS A 404 11.07 7.24 7.14
C CYS A 404 11.27 7.38 5.64
N VAL A 405 12.49 7.12 5.14
CA VAL A 405 12.77 7.22 3.70
C VAL A 405 12.49 5.89 3.01
N GLY A 406 11.79 5.96 1.88
CA GLY A 406 11.53 4.82 1.00
C GLY A 406 12.54 4.71 -0.14
N GLN A 407 12.34 3.72 -1.01
CA GLN A 407 13.18 3.50 -2.19
C GLN A 407 12.52 3.97 -3.49
N ILE A 408 11.22 4.24 -3.47
CA ILE A 408 10.49 4.75 -4.65
C ILE A 408 10.88 6.20 -4.90
N LYS A 409 11.18 6.54 -6.15
CA LYS A 409 11.35 7.92 -6.59
C LYS A 409 10.13 8.44 -7.34
N LEU A 410 9.67 9.61 -6.92
CA LEU A 410 8.57 10.35 -7.51
C LEU A 410 9.03 11.72 -8.01
N SER A 411 8.42 12.17 -9.10
CA SER A 411 8.40 13.60 -9.45
C SER A 411 7.46 14.37 -8.51
N LYS A 412 7.59 15.70 -8.46
CA LYS A 412 6.66 16.58 -7.71
C LYS A 412 5.18 16.42 -8.11
N ASN A 413 4.92 15.91 -9.32
CA ASN A 413 3.57 15.68 -9.85
C ASN A 413 3.01 14.28 -9.51
N GLY A 414 3.72 13.48 -8.72
CA GLY A 414 3.31 12.13 -8.31
C GLY A 414 3.60 11.03 -9.33
N ARG A 415 4.37 11.31 -10.40
CA ARG A 415 4.81 10.27 -11.35
C ARG A 415 5.99 9.47 -10.81
N GLU A 416 6.00 8.16 -11.04
CA GLU A 416 7.11 7.28 -10.68
C GLU A 416 8.24 7.37 -11.70
N ILE A 417 9.38 7.88 -11.23
CA ILE A 417 10.58 8.10 -12.04
C ILE A 417 11.66 7.04 -11.81
N GLY A 418 11.54 6.21 -10.77
CA GLY A 418 12.47 5.09 -10.57
C GLY A 418 12.41 4.47 -9.18
N LEU A 419 13.38 3.59 -8.92
CA LEU A 419 13.64 2.99 -7.61
C LEU A 419 15.12 3.19 -7.30
N SER A 420 15.44 3.63 -6.09
CA SER A 420 16.80 3.84 -5.61
C SER A 420 17.01 3.06 -4.32
N SER A 421 17.95 2.11 -4.34
CA SER A 421 18.41 1.38 -3.16
C SER A 421 19.69 1.96 -2.57
N ILE A 422 20.19 3.07 -3.10
CA ILE A 422 21.46 3.68 -2.68
C ILE A 422 21.44 4.06 -1.19
N PHE A 423 20.27 4.45 -0.69
CA PHE A 423 20.06 4.83 0.70
C PHE A 423 19.47 3.69 1.55
N ALA A 424 19.27 2.50 0.98
CA ALA A 424 18.70 1.40 1.73
C ALA A 424 19.73 0.83 2.71
N ASN A 425 19.42 0.90 4.01
CA ASN A 425 20.14 0.15 5.03
C ASN A 425 19.76 -1.32 5.02
#